data_AF-A0A2D4K3F0-F1
#
_entry.id   AF-A0A2D4K3F0-F1
#
_cell.length_a   1.000
_cell.length_b   1.000
_cell.length_c   1.000
_cell.angle_alpha   90.00
_cell.angle_beta   90.00
_cell.angle_gamma   90.00
#
_symmetry.space_group_name_H-M   'P 1'
#
loop_
_entity.id
_entity.type
_entity.pdbx_description
1 polymer ?
#
loop_
_entity_poly.entity_id
_entity_poly.type
_entity_poly.pdbx_seq_one_letter_code
_entity_poly.pdbx_strand_id
1 'polypeptide(L)'
;NPPVLNRLSKIFHFLGKLEMAMAVCNMALDVIPDPGLNWQAYCMRAKMLIKLYLRDVERVKIGLAEMPDQSNLLGAKVDLEKVIKVHPCVKTYLDLGQVYYYLGVDAMQELFLVDENALNKALILFDKAMELDLGNVLPELQVLKGKCLWIKNETLEAMGCFKQAIELDDVGSTHRESFRCLMELLLTLYAQKRINMEMLMKEVELWVKKAEEKYPNQQVQQELRLVCRHHTGEVLELSKAMLARGKTELVKLLFETMKCDFNRARLSERSFSF
;
A
#
# COMPACT_ATOMS: atom_id res chain seq x y z
N ASN A 1 6.44 0.76 35.89
CA ASN A 1 5.60 -0.45 35.68
C ASN A 1 5.32 -0.62 34.18
N PRO A 2 5.96 -1.58 33.49
CA PRO A 2 5.94 -1.68 32.02
C PRO A 2 4.54 -1.84 31.39
N PRO A 3 3.60 -2.64 31.92
CA PRO A 3 2.20 -2.64 31.46
C PRO A 3 1.54 -1.24 31.43
N VAL A 4 1.82 -0.39 32.43
CA VAL A 4 1.28 0.98 32.47
C VAL A 4 1.92 1.84 31.39
N LEU A 5 3.25 1.74 31.21
CA LEU A 5 3.97 2.44 30.15
C LEU A 5 3.49 2.02 28.76
N ASN A 6 3.28 0.71 28.53
CA ASN A 6 2.76 0.19 27.26
C ASN A 6 1.36 0.73 26.94
N ARG A 7 0.47 0.83 27.95
CA ARG A 7 -0.85 1.45 27.78
C ARG A 7 -0.74 2.95 27.49
N LEU A 8 0.13 3.66 28.21
CA LEU A 8 0.35 5.08 28.01
C LEU A 8 0.92 5.39 26.61
N SER A 9 1.86 4.59 26.13
CA SER A 9 2.38 4.71 24.76
C SER A 9 1.29 4.51 23.72
N LYS A 10 0.39 3.53 23.91
CA LYS A 10 -0.77 3.32 23.03
C LYS A 10 -1.67 4.56 22.98
N ILE A 11 -1.93 5.19 24.12
CA ILE A 11 -2.74 6.42 24.21
C ILE A 11 -2.06 7.56 23.45
N PHE A 12 -0.77 7.80 23.68
CA PHE A 12 -0.05 8.85 22.96
C PHE A 12 -0.01 8.61 21.45
N HIS A 13 0.18 7.36 21.01
CA HIS A 13 0.11 6.99 19.61
C HIS A 13 -1.26 7.30 19.00
N PHE A 14 -2.33 6.93 19.69
CA PHE A 14 -3.71 7.21 19.27
C PHE A 14 -3.98 8.71 19.15
N LEU A 15 -3.44 9.51 20.06
CA LEU A 15 -3.54 10.98 20.03
C LEU A 15 -2.61 11.65 18.99
N GLY A 16 -1.90 10.88 18.17
CA GLY A 16 -0.95 11.42 17.18
C GLY A 16 0.35 11.99 17.79
N LYS A 17 0.54 11.83 19.10
CA LYS A 17 1.71 12.32 19.87
C LYS A 17 2.88 11.34 19.75
N LEU A 18 3.42 11.25 18.54
CA LEU A 18 4.39 10.22 18.18
C LEU A 18 5.68 10.28 19.02
N GLU A 19 6.26 11.45 19.25
CA GLU A 19 7.49 11.58 20.05
C GLU A 19 7.29 11.10 21.51
N MET A 20 6.16 11.47 22.12
CA MET A 20 5.82 11.02 23.48
C MET A 20 5.60 9.52 23.54
N ALA A 21 4.92 8.93 22.56
CA ALA A 21 4.77 7.49 22.50
C ALA A 21 6.13 6.78 22.34
N MET A 22 7.04 7.30 21.51
CA MET A 22 8.39 6.74 21.34
C MET A 22 9.17 6.78 22.66
N ALA A 23 9.14 7.93 23.35
CA ALA A 23 9.83 8.11 24.62
C ALA A 23 9.30 7.13 25.69
N VAL A 24 7.98 6.99 25.82
CA VAL A 24 7.35 6.07 26.78
C VAL A 24 7.65 4.60 26.44
N CYS A 25 7.69 4.24 25.15
CA CYS A 25 8.12 2.93 24.70
C CYS A 25 9.57 2.62 25.10
N ASN A 26 10.48 3.57 24.88
CA ASN A 26 11.88 3.40 25.28
C ASN A 26 12.00 3.23 26.79
N MET A 27 11.29 4.03 27.59
CA MET A 27 11.24 3.86 29.05
C MET A 27 10.73 2.46 29.45
N ALA A 28 9.73 1.91 28.74
CA ALA A 28 9.25 0.56 29.03
C ALA A 28 10.32 -0.51 28.77
N LEU A 29 11.10 -0.34 27.70
CA LEU A 29 12.18 -1.24 27.31
C LEU A 29 13.41 -1.12 28.21
N ASP A 30 13.70 0.08 28.72
CA ASP A 30 14.77 0.30 29.69
C ASP A 30 14.47 -0.42 31.03
N VAL A 31 13.18 -0.50 31.40
CA VAL A 31 12.75 -1.20 32.63
C VAL A 31 12.70 -2.71 32.45
N ILE A 32 12.15 -3.21 31.33
CA ILE A 32 12.18 -4.65 30.98
C ILE A 32 12.63 -4.79 29.52
N PRO A 33 13.90 -5.14 29.29
CA PRO A 33 14.43 -5.32 27.93
C PRO A 33 14.13 -6.70 27.35
N ASP A 34 13.74 -7.69 28.19
CA ASP A 34 13.43 -9.04 27.73
C ASP A 34 12.19 -9.04 26.81
N PRO A 35 12.32 -9.41 25.52
CA PRO A 35 11.19 -9.50 24.61
C PRO A 35 10.11 -10.48 25.07
N GLY A 36 10.47 -11.57 25.76
CA GLY A 36 9.49 -12.54 26.25
C GLY A 36 8.51 -11.94 27.28
N LEU A 37 8.97 -10.96 28.05
CA LEU A 37 8.19 -10.28 29.07
C LEU A 37 7.60 -8.94 28.59
N ASN A 38 8.12 -8.36 27.51
CA ASN A 38 7.77 -7.00 27.08
C ASN A 38 7.64 -6.83 25.56
N TRP A 39 7.25 -7.87 24.82
CA TRP A 39 7.06 -7.83 23.37
C TRP A 39 6.16 -6.68 22.89
N GLN A 40 5.20 -6.23 23.71
CA GLN A 40 4.28 -5.13 23.38
C GLN A 40 5.02 -3.80 23.16
N ALA A 41 6.06 -3.51 23.94
CA ALA A 41 6.84 -2.30 23.80
C ALA A 41 7.63 -2.31 22.48
N TYR A 42 8.22 -3.46 22.14
CA TYR A 42 8.90 -3.70 20.87
C TYR A 42 7.94 -3.54 19.68
N CYS A 43 6.76 -4.18 19.70
CA CYS A 43 5.76 -4.02 18.63
C CYS A 43 5.32 -2.56 18.46
N MET A 44 5.09 -1.84 19.56
CA MET A 44 4.68 -0.45 19.49
C MET A 44 5.77 0.43 18.89
N ARG A 45 7.02 0.27 19.34
CA ARG A 45 8.15 1.02 18.79
C ARG A 45 8.35 0.71 17.30
N ALA A 46 8.32 -0.56 16.91
CA ALA A 46 8.40 -0.96 15.51
C ALA A 46 7.29 -0.33 14.66
N LYS A 47 6.03 -0.38 15.12
CA LYS A 47 4.89 0.24 14.42
C LYS A 47 5.10 1.74 14.19
N MET A 48 5.68 2.43 15.18
CA MET A 48 5.93 3.86 15.09
C MET A 48 7.07 4.20 14.14
N LEU A 49 8.14 3.41 14.15
CA LEU A 49 9.24 3.53 13.20
C LEU A 49 8.77 3.26 11.76
N ILE A 50 7.97 2.22 11.52
CA ILE A 50 7.34 1.98 10.21
C ILE A 50 6.50 3.19 9.79
N LYS A 51 5.67 3.73 10.70
CA LYS A 51 4.84 4.91 10.40
C LYS A 51 5.67 6.15 10.06
N LEU A 52 6.81 6.36 10.72
CA LEU A 52 7.75 7.43 10.39
C LEU A 52 8.30 7.25 8.97
N TYR A 53 8.78 6.05 8.66
CA TYR A 53 9.31 5.73 7.33
C TYR A 53 8.25 5.95 6.23
N LEU A 54 7.03 5.43 6.41
CA LEU A 54 5.95 5.59 5.42
C LEU A 54 5.53 7.04 5.21
N ARG A 55 5.54 7.84 6.28
CA ARG A 55 5.29 9.28 6.16
C ARG A 55 6.37 9.96 5.33
N ASP A 56 7.62 9.56 5.50
CA ASP A 56 8.72 10.14 4.75
C ASP A 56 8.67 9.68 3.28
N VAL A 57 8.36 8.40 3.01
CA VAL A 57 8.05 7.90 1.65
C VAL A 57 6.97 8.73 0.96
N GLU A 58 5.86 9.00 1.64
CA GLU A 58 4.77 9.80 1.06
C GLU A 58 5.22 11.22 0.75
N ARG A 59 6.02 11.85 1.63
CA ARG A 59 6.59 13.18 1.39
C ARG A 59 7.53 13.20 0.20
N VAL A 60 8.31 12.14 0.01
CA VAL A 60 9.21 11.96 -1.12
C VAL A 60 8.43 11.86 -2.43
N LYS A 61 7.35 11.06 -2.47
CA LYS A 61 6.47 10.92 -3.65
C LYS A 61 5.84 12.23 -4.13
N ILE A 62 5.62 13.19 -3.21
CA ILE A 62 5.09 14.53 -3.54
C ILE A 62 6.18 15.61 -3.63
N GLY A 63 7.47 15.23 -3.61
CA GLY A 63 8.60 16.15 -3.79
C GLY A 63 8.88 17.07 -2.58
N LEU A 64 8.41 16.71 -1.37
CA LEU A 64 8.58 17.48 -0.13
C LEU A 64 9.70 16.94 0.79
N ALA A 65 10.42 15.91 0.36
CA ALA A 65 11.56 15.33 1.06
C ALA A 65 12.50 14.66 0.05
N GLU A 66 13.75 14.40 0.47
CA GLU A 66 14.76 13.72 -0.35
C GLU A 66 14.56 12.20 -0.34
N MET A 67 15.22 11.50 0.58
CA MET A 67 15.15 10.05 0.76
C MET A 67 14.60 9.72 2.15
N PRO A 68 13.75 8.69 2.28
CA PRO A 68 13.26 8.28 3.60
C PRO A 68 14.39 7.73 4.46
N ASP A 69 14.33 7.99 5.76
CA ASP A 69 15.33 7.50 6.70
C ASP A 69 15.21 5.98 6.91
N GLN A 70 16.13 5.23 6.29
CA GLN A 70 16.21 3.77 6.40
C GLN A 70 16.49 3.30 7.83
N SER A 71 17.03 4.14 8.71
CA SER A 71 17.28 3.78 10.11
C SER A 71 15.98 3.42 10.85
N ASN A 72 14.86 4.03 10.45
CA ASN A 72 13.54 3.71 10.98
C ASN A 72 13.14 2.25 10.64
N LEU A 73 13.29 1.84 9.37
CA LEU A 73 13.02 0.45 8.97
C LEU A 73 13.95 -0.54 9.66
N LEU A 74 15.24 -0.22 9.76
CA LEU A 74 16.23 -1.08 10.41
C LEU A 74 15.94 -1.23 11.91
N GLY A 75 15.53 -0.16 12.59
CA GLY A 75 15.10 -0.21 13.98
C GLY A 75 13.84 -1.07 14.16
N ALA A 76 12.84 -0.90 13.29
CA ALA A 76 11.62 -1.73 13.30
C ALA A 76 11.93 -3.21 13.06
N LYS A 77 12.82 -3.50 12.12
CA LYS A 77 13.32 -4.86 11.82
C LYS A 77 13.91 -5.50 13.07
N VAL A 78 14.84 -4.82 13.75
CA VAL A 78 15.51 -5.35 14.96
C VAL A 78 14.50 -5.69 16.05
N ASP A 79 13.51 -4.84 16.26
CA ASP A 79 12.46 -5.06 17.26
C ASP A 79 11.58 -6.26 16.89
N LEU A 80 11.12 -6.33 15.64
CA LEU A 80 10.22 -7.38 15.17
C LEU A 80 10.91 -8.75 15.07
N GLU A 81 12.20 -8.80 14.71
CA GLU A 81 13.01 -10.04 14.71
C GLU A 81 13.22 -10.61 16.12
N LYS A 82 13.16 -9.76 17.16
CA LYS A 82 13.13 -10.22 18.56
C LYS A 82 11.73 -10.75 18.92
N VAL A 83 10.69 -10.00 18.58
CA VAL A 83 9.30 -10.34 18.93
C VAL A 83 8.85 -11.64 18.27
N ILE A 84 9.16 -11.85 17.00
CA ILE A 84 8.69 -13.03 16.25
C ILE A 84 9.12 -14.37 16.89
N LYS A 85 10.23 -14.37 17.65
CA LYS A 85 10.74 -15.54 18.37
C LYS A 85 9.93 -15.89 19.62
N VAL A 86 9.27 -14.91 20.24
CA VAL A 86 8.56 -15.06 21.52
C VAL A 86 7.04 -14.90 21.38
N HIS A 87 6.59 -14.19 20.33
CA HIS A 87 5.18 -13.91 20.07
C HIS A 87 4.89 -13.91 18.55
N PRO A 88 4.94 -15.09 17.90
CA PRO A 88 4.56 -15.24 16.50
C PRO A 88 3.05 -15.11 16.36
N CYS A 89 2.59 -14.05 15.69
CA CYS A 89 1.19 -13.82 15.38
C CYS A 89 1.05 -13.09 14.04
N VAL A 90 -0.17 -13.07 13.48
CA VAL A 90 -0.47 -12.45 12.19
C VAL A 90 0.12 -11.05 12.09
N LYS A 91 -0.04 -10.23 13.13
CA LYS A 91 0.44 -8.84 13.13
C LYS A 91 1.97 -8.76 13.11
N THR A 92 2.68 -9.59 13.88
CA THR A 92 4.15 -9.61 13.87
C THR A 92 4.70 -10.04 12.51
N TYR A 93 4.09 -11.05 11.89
CA TYR A 93 4.49 -11.50 10.55
C TYR A 93 4.19 -10.43 9.48
N LEU A 94 3.00 -9.82 9.53
CA LEU A 94 2.62 -8.73 8.63
C LEU A 94 3.56 -7.53 8.73
N ASP A 95 3.82 -7.05 9.95
CA ASP A 95 4.69 -5.88 10.18
C ASP A 95 6.13 -6.17 9.76
N LEU A 96 6.65 -7.37 10.07
CA LEU A 96 8.01 -7.74 9.66
C LEU A 96 8.10 -7.94 8.15
N GLY A 97 7.07 -8.52 7.53
CA GLY A 97 6.96 -8.66 6.09
C GLY A 97 6.92 -7.32 5.39
N GLN A 98 6.16 -6.35 5.92
CA GLN A 98 6.12 -4.98 5.41
C GLN A 98 7.49 -4.29 5.50
N VAL A 99 8.21 -4.47 6.61
CA VAL A 99 9.59 -3.95 6.73
C VAL A 99 10.50 -4.56 5.67
N TYR A 100 10.46 -5.87 5.47
CA TYR A 100 11.25 -6.52 4.43
C TYR A 100 10.85 -6.13 3.01
N TYR A 101 9.56 -5.87 2.77
CA TYR A 101 9.08 -5.33 1.49
C TYR A 101 9.74 -3.98 1.21
N TYR A 102 9.66 -3.02 2.13
CA TYR A 102 10.27 -1.70 1.93
C TYR A 102 11.80 -1.69 1.92
N LEU A 103 12.46 -2.70 2.49
CA LEU A 103 13.90 -2.91 2.31
C LEU A 103 14.25 -3.51 0.94
N GLY A 104 13.31 -4.23 0.33
CA GLY A 104 13.48 -4.91 -0.96
C GLY A 104 13.16 -4.04 -2.18
N VAL A 105 12.55 -2.88 -1.98
CA VAL A 105 12.08 -2.00 -3.08
C VAL A 105 12.61 -0.58 -2.95
N ASP A 106 12.65 0.11 -4.09
CA ASP A 106 12.94 1.54 -4.14
C ASP A 106 11.80 2.35 -3.50
N ALA A 107 12.16 3.34 -2.68
CA ALA A 107 11.21 4.16 -1.94
C ALA A 107 10.42 5.16 -2.80
N MET A 108 10.93 5.52 -3.98
CA MET A 108 10.27 6.48 -4.87
C MET A 108 9.10 5.84 -5.61
N GLN A 109 9.36 4.69 -6.25
CA GLN A 109 8.38 4.08 -7.15
C GLN A 109 7.74 2.82 -6.60
N GLU A 110 8.31 2.18 -5.56
CA GLU A 110 7.82 0.90 -5.01
C GLU A 110 7.69 -0.26 -6.04
N LEU A 111 8.21 -0.05 -7.25
CA LEU A 111 8.14 -0.97 -8.40
C LEU A 111 9.52 -1.46 -8.85
N PHE A 112 10.60 -0.85 -8.34
CA PHE A 112 11.96 -1.29 -8.62
C PHE A 112 12.51 -2.15 -7.49
N LEU A 113 13.02 -3.33 -7.87
CA LEU A 113 13.69 -4.24 -6.97
C LEU A 113 15.07 -3.70 -6.59
N VAL A 114 15.33 -3.61 -5.28
CA VAL A 114 16.62 -3.18 -4.70
C VAL A 114 17.32 -4.35 -4.02
N ASP A 115 16.59 -5.16 -3.25
CA ASP A 115 17.11 -6.35 -2.58
C ASP A 115 16.13 -7.52 -2.75
N GLU A 116 16.48 -8.44 -3.65
CA GLU A 116 15.67 -9.63 -3.93
C GLU A 116 15.53 -10.55 -2.72
N ASN A 117 16.56 -10.65 -1.88
CA ASN A 117 16.52 -11.49 -0.69
C ASN A 117 15.59 -10.89 0.37
N ALA A 118 15.56 -9.57 0.52
CA ALA A 118 14.58 -8.88 1.36
C ALA A 118 13.15 -9.12 0.83
N LEU A 119 12.93 -9.00 -0.49
CA LEU A 119 11.63 -9.25 -1.10
C LEU A 119 11.16 -10.70 -0.92
N ASN A 120 12.06 -11.67 -1.10
CA ASN A 120 11.76 -13.09 -0.87
C ASN A 120 11.43 -13.38 0.60
N LYS A 121 12.12 -12.73 1.55
CA LYS A 121 11.77 -12.82 2.97
C LYS A 121 10.39 -12.23 3.27
N ALA A 122 10.03 -11.11 2.63
CA ALA A 122 8.70 -10.52 2.76
C ALA A 122 7.60 -11.51 2.35
N LEU A 123 7.75 -12.16 1.19
CA LEU A 123 6.82 -13.19 0.71
C LEU A 123 6.67 -14.35 1.71
N ILE A 124 7.78 -14.91 2.20
CA ILE A 124 7.75 -15.99 3.20
C ILE A 124 7.00 -15.55 4.47
N LEU A 125 7.19 -14.30 4.92
CA LEU A 125 6.52 -13.78 6.10
C LEU A 125 5.02 -13.57 5.86
N PHE A 126 4.63 -13.10 4.67
CA PHE A 126 3.22 -12.97 4.29
C PHE A 126 2.54 -14.33 4.18
N ASP A 127 3.20 -15.34 3.61
CA ASP A 127 2.67 -16.72 3.57
C ASP A 127 2.43 -17.25 4.98
N LYS A 128 3.41 -17.12 5.87
CA LYS A 128 3.25 -17.48 7.29
C LYS A 128 2.14 -16.71 7.99
N ALA A 129 1.96 -15.43 7.68
CA ALA A 129 0.84 -14.66 8.23
C ALA A 129 -0.51 -15.21 7.75
N MET A 130 -0.62 -15.64 6.48
CA MET A 130 -1.86 -16.21 5.91
C MET A 130 -2.20 -17.59 6.44
N GLU A 131 -1.21 -18.36 6.86
CA GLU A 131 -1.38 -19.68 7.49
C GLU A 131 -2.02 -19.60 8.89
N LEU A 132 -1.95 -18.44 9.55
CA LEU A 132 -2.54 -18.21 10.86
C LEU A 132 -4.02 -17.81 10.76
N ASP A 133 -4.75 -18.06 11.85
CA ASP A 133 -6.17 -17.70 11.97
C ASP A 133 -6.41 -16.23 11.61
N LEU A 134 -7.39 -15.99 10.74
CA LEU A 134 -7.77 -14.68 10.22
C LEU A 134 -6.71 -13.98 9.36
N GLY A 135 -5.55 -14.59 9.08
CA GLY A 135 -4.52 -13.98 8.25
C GLY A 135 -4.93 -13.82 6.80
N ASN A 136 -5.57 -14.85 6.23
CA ASN A 136 -6.02 -14.87 4.83
C ASN A 136 -7.19 -13.91 4.51
N VAL A 137 -7.84 -13.34 5.52
CA VAL A 137 -8.94 -12.36 5.37
C VAL A 137 -8.51 -10.90 5.54
N LEU A 138 -7.20 -10.63 5.67
CA LEU A 138 -6.69 -9.26 5.77
C LEU A 138 -6.40 -8.66 4.37
N PRO A 139 -7.08 -7.58 3.95
CA PRO A 139 -6.83 -6.93 2.67
C PRO A 139 -5.38 -6.42 2.53
N GLU A 140 -4.82 -5.84 3.59
CA GLU A 140 -3.44 -5.29 3.60
C GLU A 140 -2.40 -6.37 3.27
N LEU A 141 -2.59 -7.59 3.78
CA LEU A 141 -1.69 -8.70 3.52
C LEU A 141 -1.73 -9.06 2.02
N GLN A 142 -2.93 -9.17 1.45
CA GLN A 142 -3.12 -9.45 0.03
C GLN A 142 -2.48 -8.37 -0.85
N VAL A 143 -2.61 -7.09 -0.51
CA VAL A 143 -1.98 -5.99 -1.25
C VAL A 143 -0.46 -6.11 -1.23
N LEU A 144 0.15 -6.29 -0.05
CA LEU A 144 1.61 -6.37 0.08
C LEU A 144 2.18 -7.60 -0.62
N LYS A 145 1.52 -8.76 -0.47
CA LYS A 145 1.90 -9.97 -1.21
C LYS A 145 1.78 -9.78 -2.72
N GLY A 146 0.68 -9.19 -3.19
CA GLY A 146 0.47 -8.89 -4.60
C GLY A 146 1.54 -7.97 -5.18
N LYS A 147 1.94 -6.92 -4.44
CA LYS A 147 3.05 -6.03 -4.83
C LYS A 147 4.37 -6.79 -4.98
N CYS A 148 4.73 -7.64 -4.01
CA CYS A 148 5.93 -8.46 -4.11
C CYS A 148 5.91 -9.37 -5.34
N LEU A 149 4.80 -10.08 -5.57
CA LEU A 149 4.63 -10.98 -6.72
C LEU A 149 4.72 -10.21 -8.05
N TRP A 150 4.14 -9.02 -8.11
CA TRP A 150 4.20 -8.18 -9.31
C TRP A 150 5.65 -7.76 -9.63
N ILE A 151 6.43 -7.35 -8.62
CA ILE A 151 7.85 -7.02 -8.79
C ILE A 151 8.65 -8.23 -9.27
N LYS A 152 8.29 -9.44 -8.81
CA LYS A 152 8.85 -10.71 -9.29
C LYS A 152 8.33 -11.17 -10.65
N ASN A 153 7.47 -10.38 -11.29
CA ASN A 153 6.82 -10.70 -12.56
C ASN A 153 5.93 -11.98 -12.51
N GLU A 154 5.50 -12.38 -11.31
CA GLU A 154 4.48 -13.41 -11.03
C GLU A 154 3.07 -12.78 -11.17
N THR A 155 2.76 -12.35 -12.39
CA THR A 155 1.65 -11.42 -12.65
C THR A 155 0.26 -12.00 -12.44
N LEU A 156 0.08 -13.32 -12.59
CA LEU A 156 -1.23 -13.96 -12.40
C LEU A 156 -1.57 -14.08 -10.91
N GLU A 157 -0.60 -14.51 -10.10
CA GLU A 157 -0.74 -14.55 -8.65
C GLU A 157 -0.91 -13.14 -8.08
N ALA A 158 -0.13 -12.16 -8.56
CA ALA A 158 -0.28 -10.76 -8.16
C ALA A 158 -1.68 -10.21 -8.43
N MET A 159 -2.20 -10.47 -9.63
CA MET A 159 -3.57 -10.09 -10.01
C MET A 159 -4.60 -10.74 -9.08
N GLY A 160 -4.43 -12.02 -8.76
CA GLY A 160 -5.29 -12.74 -7.80
C GLY A 160 -5.30 -12.08 -6.42
N CYS A 161 -4.13 -11.71 -5.90
CA CYS A 161 -3.98 -11.00 -4.63
C CYS A 161 -4.72 -9.65 -4.62
N PHE A 162 -4.55 -8.81 -5.65
CA PHE A 162 -5.24 -7.51 -5.69
C PHE A 162 -6.76 -7.65 -5.80
N LYS A 163 -7.25 -8.62 -6.59
CA LYS A 163 -8.67 -8.95 -6.68
C LYS A 163 -9.23 -9.39 -5.32
N GLN A 164 -8.52 -10.28 -4.63
CA GLN A 164 -8.91 -10.75 -3.30
C GLN A 164 -8.91 -9.61 -2.26
N ALA A 165 -7.95 -8.70 -2.32
CA ALA A 165 -7.92 -7.54 -1.44
C ALA A 165 -9.17 -6.66 -1.57
N ILE A 166 -9.62 -6.37 -2.80
CA ILE A 166 -10.83 -5.58 -3.07
C ILE A 166 -12.09 -6.31 -2.57
N GLU A 167 -12.14 -7.64 -2.69
CA GLU A 167 -13.28 -8.43 -2.21
C GLU A 167 -13.40 -8.43 -0.69
N LEU A 168 -12.25 -8.49 0.00
CA LEU A 168 -12.15 -8.49 1.46
C LEU A 168 -12.38 -7.11 2.09
N ASP A 169 -12.24 -6.02 1.32
CA ASP A 169 -12.49 -4.67 1.83
C ASP A 169 -13.95 -4.47 2.28
N ASP A 170 -14.14 -3.69 3.33
CA ASP A 170 -15.47 -3.29 3.80
C ASP A 170 -16.09 -2.19 2.92
N VAL A 171 -17.42 -2.11 2.90
CA VAL A 171 -18.13 -0.99 2.26
C VAL A 171 -17.77 0.32 2.98
N GLY A 172 -17.32 1.31 2.21
CA GLY A 172 -16.79 2.57 2.72
C GLY A 172 -15.31 2.52 3.12
N SER A 173 -14.59 1.44 2.79
CA SER A 173 -13.15 1.34 3.02
C SER A 173 -12.42 2.51 2.35
N THR A 174 -11.30 2.91 2.96
CA THR A 174 -10.40 3.93 2.40
C THR A 174 -9.12 3.31 1.82
N HIS A 175 -8.98 1.99 1.89
CA HIS A 175 -7.83 1.21 1.42
C HIS A 175 -7.90 0.92 -0.09
N ARG A 176 -7.95 2.00 -0.88
CA ARG A 176 -8.13 2.00 -2.35
C ARG A 176 -6.91 1.55 -3.17
N GLU A 177 -5.79 1.24 -2.52
CA GLU A 177 -4.53 0.92 -3.20
C GLU A 177 -4.60 -0.39 -4.00
N SER A 178 -5.33 -1.39 -3.49
CA SER A 178 -5.56 -2.68 -4.18
C SER A 178 -6.16 -2.47 -5.58
N PHE A 179 -7.16 -1.60 -5.68
CA PHE A 179 -7.79 -1.21 -6.93
C PHE A 179 -6.82 -0.52 -7.89
N ARG A 180 -6.03 0.44 -7.41
CA ARG A 180 -5.00 1.08 -8.24
C ARG A 180 -4.02 0.04 -8.79
N CYS A 181 -3.45 -0.81 -7.94
CA CYS A 181 -2.48 -1.81 -8.34
C CYS A 181 -3.06 -2.78 -9.38
N LEU A 182 -4.33 -3.18 -9.23
CA LEU A 182 -5.01 -4.03 -10.21
C LEU A 182 -5.15 -3.35 -11.58
N MET A 183 -5.55 -2.07 -11.60
CA MET A 183 -5.70 -1.33 -12.86
C MET A 183 -4.36 -1.13 -13.57
N GLU A 184 -3.30 -0.76 -12.85
CA GLU A 184 -1.95 -0.59 -13.40
C GLU A 184 -1.40 -1.92 -13.93
N LEU A 185 -1.59 -3.03 -13.19
CA LEU A 185 -1.19 -4.35 -13.63
C LEU A 185 -1.90 -4.79 -14.91
N LEU A 186 -3.23 -4.59 -15.01
CA LEU A 186 -4.00 -4.94 -16.20
C LEU A 186 -3.52 -4.19 -17.45
N LEU A 187 -3.30 -2.88 -17.32
CA LEU A 187 -2.80 -2.04 -18.42
C LEU A 187 -1.36 -2.42 -18.79
N THR A 188 -0.52 -2.73 -17.80
CA THR A 188 0.84 -3.23 -18.04
C THR A 188 0.83 -4.56 -18.79
N LEU A 189 -0.04 -5.50 -18.41
CA LEU A 189 -0.20 -6.79 -19.10
C LEU A 189 -0.69 -6.60 -20.54
N TYR A 190 -1.56 -5.62 -20.78
CA TYR A 190 -2.02 -5.27 -22.12
C TYR A 190 -0.89 -4.67 -22.97
N ALA A 191 -0.14 -3.71 -22.42
CA ALA A 191 1.02 -3.11 -23.09
C ALA A 191 2.07 -4.16 -23.48
N GLN A 192 2.26 -5.17 -22.61
CA GLN A 192 3.13 -6.32 -22.85
C GLN A 192 2.53 -7.40 -23.78
N LYS A 193 1.31 -7.19 -24.29
CA LYS A 193 0.56 -8.14 -25.15
C LYS A 193 0.29 -9.49 -24.49
N ARG A 194 0.32 -9.56 -23.15
CA ARG A 194 0.00 -10.78 -22.39
C ARG A 194 -1.50 -11.01 -22.27
N ILE A 195 -2.30 -9.94 -22.34
CA ILE A 195 -3.75 -10.01 -22.45
C ILE A 195 -4.21 -9.23 -23.69
N ASN A 196 -5.36 -9.62 -24.24
CA ASN A 196 -5.96 -8.92 -25.37
C ASN A 196 -6.94 -7.83 -24.92
N MET A 197 -7.34 -6.95 -25.84
CA MET A 197 -8.25 -5.83 -25.58
C MET A 197 -9.59 -6.30 -24.99
N GLU A 198 -10.11 -7.44 -25.43
CA GLU A 198 -11.38 -7.96 -24.92
C GLU A 198 -11.31 -8.37 -23.45
N MET A 199 -10.23 -9.05 -23.06
CA MET A 199 -9.98 -9.44 -21.68
C MET A 199 -9.76 -8.20 -20.80
N LEU A 200 -8.95 -7.24 -21.26
CA LEU A 200 -8.75 -5.97 -20.58
C LEU A 200 -10.08 -5.25 -20.33
N MET A 201 -10.93 -5.13 -21.36
CA MET A 201 -12.23 -4.49 -21.23
C MET A 201 -13.13 -5.17 -20.20
N LYS A 202 -13.18 -6.50 -20.20
CA LYS A 202 -14.00 -7.28 -19.24
C LYS A 202 -13.51 -7.11 -17.81
N GLU A 203 -12.21 -7.18 -17.59
CA GLU A 203 -11.60 -7.05 -16.26
C GLU A 203 -11.77 -5.62 -15.72
N VAL A 204 -11.44 -4.59 -16.51
CA VAL A 204 -11.57 -3.19 -16.06
C VAL A 204 -13.03 -2.87 -15.72
N GLU A 205 -13.99 -3.26 -16.54
CA GLU A 205 -15.41 -3.02 -16.26
C GLU A 205 -15.88 -3.71 -14.97
N LEU A 206 -15.51 -4.98 -14.78
CA LEU A 206 -15.88 -5.73 -13.59
C LEU A 206 -15.30 -5.09 -12.33
N TRP A 207 -14.01 -4.74 -12.34
CA TRP A 207 -13.31 -4.27 -11.15
C TRP A 207 -13.54 -2.80 -10.84
N VAL A 208 -13.84 -1.97 -11.84
CA VAL A 208 -14.36 -0.62 -11.58
C VAL A 208 -15.71 -0.70 -10.88
N LYS A 209 -16.62 -1.55 -11.36
CA LYS A 209 -17.93 -1.72 -10.71
C LYS A 209 -17.79 -2.24 -9.28
N LYS A 210 -16.98 -3.28 -9.05
CA LYS A 210 -16.71 -3.79 -7.69
C LYS A 210 -16.08 -2.73 -6.79
N ALA A 211 -15.19 -1.90 -7.32
CA ALA A 211 -14.59 -0.81 -6.58
C ALA A 211 -15.62 0.27 -6.20
N GLU A 212 -16.55 0.62 -7.08
CA GLU A 212 -17.64 1.56 -6.78
C GLU A 212 -18.64 1.02 -5.73
N GLU A 213 -18.79 -0.30 -5.63
CA GLU A 213 -19.58 -0.95 -4.57
C GLU A 213 -18.90 -0.92 -3.20
N LYS A 214 -17.56 -0.90 -3.17
CA LYS A 214 -16.75 -0.99 -1.94
C LYS A 214 -16.27 0.37 -1.44
N TYR A 215 -15.93 1.28 -2.33
CA TYR A 215 -15.24 2.53 -2.01
C TYR A 215 -16.08 3.75 -2.39
N PRO A 216 -15.90 4.91 -1.72
CA PRO A 216 -16.54 6.14 -2.15
C PRO A 216 -16.20 6.50 -3.60
N ASN A 217 -17.18 6.85 -4.43
CA ASN A 217 -17.00 7.17 -5.86
C ASN A 217 -15.86 8.19 -6.11
N GLN A 218 -15.74 9.20 -5.26
CA GLN A 218 -14.68 10.21 -5.37
C GLN A 218 -13.28 9.60 -5.26
N GLN A 219 -13.10 8.55 -4.45
CA GLN A 219 -11.84 7.86 -4.26
C GLN A 219 -11.51 6.94 -5.44
N VAL A 220 -12.51 6.22 -5.99
CA VAL A 220 -12.35 5.44 -7.23
C VAL A 220 -11.90 6.34 -8.38
N GLN A 221 -12.55 7.49 -8.54
CA GLN A 221 -12.15 8.49 -9.54
C GLN A 221 -10.74 9.05 -9.31
N GLN A 222 -10.32 9.23 -8.06
CA GLN A 222 -8.96 9.65 -7.75
C GLN A 222 -7.92 8.60 -8.15
N GLU A 223 -8.16 7.31 -7.90
CA GLU A 223 -7.24 6.26 -8.35
C GLU A 223 -7.19 6.14 -9.86
N LEU A 224 -8.35 6.13 -10.53
CA LEU A 224 -8.39 6.09 -12.00
C LEU A 224 -7.63 7.26 -12.62
N ARG A 225 -7.67 8.45 -12.01
CA ARG A 225 -6.82 9.60 -12.44
C ARG A 225 -5.33 9.29 -12.35
N LEU A 226 -4.89 8.71 -11.25
CA LEU A 226 -3.47 8.36 -11.07
C LEU A 226 -3.03 7.32 -12.10
N VAL A 227 -3.86 6.31 -12.35
CA VAL A 227 -3.60 5.28 -13.37
C VAL A 227 -3.52 5.91 -14.77
N CYS A 228 -4.47 6.78 -15.13
CA CYS A 228 -4.50 7.42 -16.45
C CYS A 228 -3.26 8.28 -16.74
N ARG A 229 -2.65 8.88 -15.71
CA ARG A 229 -1.43 9.70 -15.85
C ARG A 229 -0.22 8.87 -16.24
N HIS A 230 -0.12 7.65 -15.72
CA HIS A 230 1.01 6.77 -15.99
C HIS A 230 0.80 5.91 -17.24
N HIS A 231 -0.45 5.67 -17.66
CA HIS A 231 -0.81 4.74 -18.74
C HIS A 231 -1.73 5.39 -19.79
N THR A 232 -1.41 6.62 -20.19
CA THR A 232 -2.29 7.42 -21.07
C THR A 232 -2.56 6.75 -22.42
N GLY A 233 -1.55 6.09 -23.01
CA GLY A 233 -1.70 5.43 -24.32
C GLY A 233 -2.68 4.26 -24.27
N GLU A 234 -2.48 3.36 -23.31
CA GLU A 234 -3.30 2.17 -23.09
C GLU A 234 -4.74 2.54 -22.76
N VAL A 235 -4.94 3.57 -21.92
CA VAL A 235 -6.28 4.03 -21.55
C VAL A 235 -7.01 4.67 -22.75
N LEU A 236 -6.30 5.38 -23.63
CA LEU A 236 -6.90 5.92 -24.85
C LEU A 236 -7.34 4.81 -25.82
N GLU A 237 -6.55 3.75 -25.97
CA GLU A 237 -6.92 2.58 -26.78
C GLU A 237 -8.12 1.84 -26.19
N LEU A 238 -8.10 1.62 -24.87
CA LEU A 238 -9.21 1.03 -24.12
C LEU A 238 -10.49 1.84 -24.30
N SER A 239 -10.40 3.16 -24.20
CA SER A 239 -11.54 4.07 -24.34
C SER A 239 -12.15 4.00 -25.75
N LYS A 240 -11.32 3.98 -26.80
CA LYS A 240 -11.77 3.81 -28.18
C LYS A 240 -12.46 2.47 -28.39
N ALA A 241 -11.89 1.39 -27.86
CA ALA A 241 -12.47 0.05 -27.96
C ALA A 241 -13.80 -0.07 -27.22
N MET A 242 -13.92 0.54 -26.03
CA MET A 242 -15.16 0.60 -25.27
C MET A 242 -16.26 1.39 -25.98
N LEU A 243 -15.93 2.53 -26.58
CA LEU A 243 -16.87 3.30 -27.41
C LEU A 243 -17.40 2.49 -28.59
N ALA A 244 -16.53 1.78 -29.30
CA ALA A 244 -16.92 0.94 -30.43
C ALA A 244 -17.89 -0.19 -30.03
N ARG A 245 -17.85 -0.63 -28.77
CA ARG A 245 -18.78 -1.63 -28.21
C ARG A 245 -19.98 -1.01 -27.45
N GLY A 246 -20.18 0.30 -27.54
CA GLY A 246 -21.31 1.00 -26.91
C GLY A 246 -21.21 1.15 -25.38
N LYS A 247 -20.04 0.90 -24.78
CA LYS A 247 -19.82 1.01 -23.33
C LYS A 247 -19.47 2.45 -22.94
N THR A 248 -20.47 3.32 -22.96
CA THR A 248 -20.28 4.78 -22.81
C THR A 248 -20.08 5.24 -21.36
N GLU A 249 -20.63 4.55 -20.36
CA GLU A 249 -20.55 4.98 -18.95
C GLU A 249 -19.12 4.92 -18.39
N LEU A 250 -18.42 3.80 -18.59
CA LEU A 250 -17.02 3.68 -18.17
C LEU A 250 -16.10 4.63 -18.93
N VAL A 251 -16.39 4.88 -20.22
CA VAL A 251 -15.65 5.85 -21.01
C VAL A 251 -15.86 7.26 -20.47
N LYS A 252 -17.09 7.65 -20.11
CA LYS A 252 -17.35 8.94 -19.44
C LYS A 252 -16.53 9.06 -18.16
N LEU A 253 -16.53 8.02 -17.32
CA LEU A 253 -15.74 7.99 -16.08
C LEU A 253 -14.23 8.20 -16.36
N LEU A 254 -13.66 7.49 -17.35
CA LEU A 254 -12.26 7.64 -17.76
C LEU A 254 -11.94 9.02 -18.35
N PHE A 255 -12.87 9.63 -19.10
CA PHE A 255 -12.65 10.99 -19.63
C PHE A 255 -12.86 12.09 -18.59
N GLU A 256 -13.84 11.95 -17.69
CA GLU A 256 -14.06 12.88 -16.59
C GLU A 256 -12.87 12.94 -15.65
N THR A 257 -12.24 11.78 -15.41
CA THR A 257 -10.99 11.70 -14.66
C THR A 257 -9.84 12.42 -15.38
N MET A 258 -9.72 12.31 -16.72
CA MET A 258 -8.70 13.04 -17.49
C MET A 258 -8.93 14.58 -17.59
N LYS A 259 -10.17 15.06 -17.56
CA LYS A 259 -10.49 16.50 -17.79
C LYS A 259 -10.04 17.46 -16.68
N CYS A 260 -9.80 16.98 -15.46
CA CYS A 260 -9.47 17.86 -14.33
C CYS A 260 -8.09 18.54 -14.41
N ASP A 261 -7.19 18.10 -15.28
CA ASP A 261 -5.83 18.65 -15.37
C ASP A 261 -5.74 19.94 -16.21
N PHE A 262 -6.71 20.21 -17.10
CA PHE A 262 -6.71 21.45 -17.91
C PHE A 262 -7.08 22.72 -17.14
N ASN A 263 -7.83 22.60 -16.04
CA ASN A 263 -8.31 23.75 -15.27
C ASN A 263 -7.32 24.20 -14.17
N ARG A 264 -6.40 23.35 -13.71
CA ARG A 264 -5.36 23.75 -12.74
C ARG A 264 -4.25 24.58 -13.39
N ALA A 265 -3.89 24.31 -14.65
CA ALA A 265 -2.90 25.11 -15.37
C ALA A 265 -3.34 26.58 -15.52
N ARG A 266 -4.64 26.81 -15.78
CA ARG A 266 -5.23 28.16 -15.94
C ARG A 266 -5.35 28.98 -14.66
N LEU A 267 -5.29 28.35 -13.48
CA LEU A 267 -5.37 29.06 -12.20
C LEU A 267 -3.99 29.44 -11.66
N SER A 268 -2.90 28.83 -12.14
CA SER A 268 -1.54 29.20 -11.71
C SER A 268 -0.97 30.45 -12.42
N GLU A 269 -1.49 30.81 -13.59
CA GLU A 269 -1.08 32.00 -14.33
C GLU A 269 -1.73 33.31 -13.83
N ARG A 270 -2.70 33.24 -12.90
CA ARG A 270 -3.42 34.41 -12.38
C ARG A 270 -3.05 34.83 -10.96
N SER A 271 -2.03 34.22 -10.36
CA SER A 271 -1.58 34.53 -8.99
C SER A 271 -0.15 35.06 -8.91
N PHE A 272 0.24 35.90 -9.87
CA PHE A 272 1.36 36.83 -9.74
C PHE A 272 0.97 38.23 -10.24
N SER A 273 0.10 38.88 -9.48
CA SER A 273 -0.07 40.33 -9.53
C SER A 273 -0.72 40.77 -8.23
N PHE A 274 0.09 41.13 -7.24
CA PHE A 274 0.03 42.30 -6.35
C PHE A 274 1.08 42.14 -5.24
#